data_AF-A0A954HMV1-F1
#
_entry.id   AF-A0A954HMV1-F1
#
_cell.length_a   1.000
_cell.length_b   1.000
_cell.length_c   1.000
_cell.angle_alpha   90.00
_cell.angle_beta   90.00
_cell.angle_gamma   90.00
#
_symmetry.space_group_name_H-M   'P 1'
#
loop_
_entity.id
_entity.type
_entity.pdbx_description
1 polymer ?
#
loop_
_entity_poly.entity_id
_entity_poly.type
_entity_poly.pdbx_seq_one_letter_code
_entity_poly.pdbx_strand_id
1 'polypeptide(L)'
;MTNVITRSNGTRAVQFIDPRGKRRTISLGRISSDDATDIAFQVDRLTAASNAGGRIPLITKAWLADLPAKMHNKFAACGIIPGVAPEVDADPEPSVRLKDFLDEYIRQRSDVKESTATIYGHTYRCLIAFFGPDKPLADITAGDADAWRLWLAA
;
A
#
# COMPACT_ATOMS: atom_id res chain seq x y z
N MET A 1 17.66 -0.27 -0.44
CA MET A 1 18.40 -1.52 -0.24
C MET A 1 17.40 -2.64 -0.21
N THR A 2 17.54 -3.52 -1.18
CA THR A 2 16.66 -4.66 -1.40
C THR A 2 17.29 -5.89 -0.77
N ASN A 3 16.46 -6.70 -0.10
CA ASN A 3 16.90 -7.91 0.60
C ASN A 3 16.25 -9.15 -0.01
N VAL A 4 17.02 -10.23 -0.16
CA VAL A 4 16.52 -11.53 -0.62
C VAL A 4 16.16 -12.39 0.59
N ILE A 5 14.91 -12.83 0.63
CA ILE A 5 14.38 -13.73 1.65
C ILE A 5 14.31 -15.14 1.06
N THR A 6 15.03 -16.08 1.66
CA THR A 6 14.90 -17.51 1.34
C THR A 6 14.03 -18.19 2.41
N ARG A 7 12.98 -18.88 1.98
CA ARG A 7 12.08 -19.63 2.86
C ARG A 7 12.50 -21.10 2.94
N SER A 8 12.12 -21.76 4.03
CA SER A 8 12.40 -23.19 4.29
C SER A 8 11.85 -24.14 3.21
N ASN A 9 10.81 -23.73 2.47
CA ASN A 9 10.22 -24.50 1.37
C ASN A 9 10.96 -24.37 0.02
N GLY A 10 12.13 -23.72 0.02
CA GLY A 10 12.96 -23.46 -1.17
C GLY A 10 12.44 -22.32 -2.06
N THR A 11 11.38 -21.61 -1.64
CA THR A 11 10.91 -20.41 -2.35
C THR A 11 11.69 -19.18 -1.90
N ARG A 12 11.90 -18.26 -2.85
CA ARG A 12 12.59 -17.01 -2.63
C ARG A 12 11.63 -15.84 -2.84
N ALA A 13 11.89 -14.75 -2.13
CA ALA A 13 11.17 -13.49 -2.25
C ALA A 13 12.15 -12.33 -2.12
N VAL A 14 11.77 -11.18 -2.66
CA VAL A 14 12.57 -9.97 -2.59
C VAL A 14 11.78 -8.92 -1.84
N GLN A 15 12.40 -8.33 -0.81
CA GLN A 15 11.82 -7.29 0.03
C GLN A 15 12.56 -5.97 -0.18
N PHE A 16 11.83 -4.90 -0.40
CA PHE A 16 12.37 -3.56 -0.64
C PHE A 16 11.41 -2.50 -0.10
N ILE A 17 11.83 -1.24 -0.14
CA ILE A 17 11.00 -0.08 0.21
C ILE A 17 10.58 0.57 -1.10
N ASP A 18 9.27 0.71 -1.33
CA ASP A 18 8.75 1.35 -2.52
C ASP A 18 9.00 2.87 -2.50
N PRO A 19 8.82 3.56 -3.64
CA PRO A 19 9.00 5.02 -3.70
C PRO A 19 8.03 5.81 -2.82
N ARG A 20 6.96 5.17 -2.34
CA ARG A 20 6.00 5.74 -1.39
C ARG A 20 6.43 5.52 0.08
N GLY A 21 7.61 4.93 0.31
CA GLY A 21 8.17 4.68 1.63
C GLY A 21 7.64 3.42 2.33
N LYS A 22 6.81 2.62 1.67
CA LYS A 22 6.21 1.40 2.24
C LYS A 22 7.06 0.18 1.93
N ARG A 23 7.26 -0.69 2.93
CA ARG A 23 7.97 -1.96 2.74
C ARG A 23 7.09 -2.95 1.97
N ARG A 24 7.57 -3.39 0.81
CA ARG A 24 6.89 -4.35 -0.08
C ARG A 24 7.72 -5.63 -0.20
N THR A 25 7.03 -6.75 -0.43
CA THR A 25 7.67 -8.05 -0.64
C THR A 25 7.09 -8.72 -1.88
N ILE A 26 7.95 -9.06 -2.85
CA ILE A 26 7.59 -9.73 -4.09
C ILE A 26 8.00 -11.20 -3.99
N SER A 27 7.03 -12.10 -4.11
CA SER A 27 7.29 -13.55 -4.12
C SER A 27 7.76 -14.00 -5.50
N LEU A 28 8.99 -14.50 -5.59
CA LEU A 28 9.61 -14.98 -6.83
C LEU A 28 9.35 -16.47 -7.08
N GLY A 29 9.04 -17.23 -6.03
CA GLY A 29 8.79 -18.67 -6.13
C GLY A 29 10.10 -19.46 -6.05
N ARG A 30 10.16 -20.65 -6.66
CA ARG A 30 11.38 -21.45 -6.71
C ARG A 30 12.23 -21.00 -7.89
N ILE A 31 13.27 -20.22 -7.60
CA ILE A 31 14.30 -19.76 -8.54
C ILE A 31 15.67 -19.97 -7.90
N SER A 32 16.78 -19.85 -8.63
CA SER A 32 18.13 -19.99 -8.06
C SER A 32 18.51 -18.80 -7.14
N SER A 33 19.61 -18.93 -6.38
CA SER A 33 20.05 -17.85 -5.48
C SER A 33 20.59 -16.67 -6.27
N ASP A 34 21.26 -16.99 -7.37
CA ASP A 34 21.88 -16.04 -8.27
C ASP A 34 20.79 -15.26 -8.99
N ASP A 35 19.78 -15.94 -9.55
CA ASP A 35 18.61 -15.28 -10.17
C ASP A 35 17.88 -14.35 -9.19
N ALA A 36 17.75 -14.77 -7.92
CA ALA A 36 17.11 -13.94 -6.90
C ALA A 36 17.91 -12.67 -6.59
N THR A 37 19.23 -12.78 -6.63
CA THR A 37 20.17 -11.68 -6.41
C THR A 37 20.14 -10.72 -7.59
N ASP A 38 20.13 -11.23 -8.82
CA ASP A 38 20.01 -10.43 -10.04
C ASP A 38 18.68 -9.67 -10.08
N ILE A 39 17.57 -10.32 -9.70
CA ILE A 39 16.27 -9.67 -9.58
C ILE A 39 16.30 -8.58 -8.50
N ALA A 40 16.89 -8.85 -7.34
CA ALA A 40 17.03 -7.86 -6.28
C ALA A 40 17.84 -6.63 -6.73
N PHE A 41 18.90 -6.85 -7.50
CA PHE A 41 19.71 -5.77 -8.08
C PHE A 41 18.91 -4.90 -9.05
N GLN A 42 18.11 -5.51 -9.95
CA GLN A 42 17.24 -4.75 -10.85
C GLN A 42 16.16 -3.96 -10.08
N VAL A 43 15.59 -4.55 -9.02
CA VAL A 43 14.61 -3.87 -8.15
C VAL A 43 15.22 -2.66 -7.45
N ASP A 44 16.44 -2.78 -6.92
CA ASP A 44 17.14 -1.63 -6.32
C ASP A 44 17.40 -0.52 -7.34
N ARG A 45 17.79 -0.87 -8.58
CA ARG A 45 17.99 0.12 -9.66
C ARG A 45 16.71 0.84 -10.04
N LEU A 46 15.60 0.12 -10.15
CA LEU A 46 14.29 0.71 -10.45
C LEU A 46 13.81 1.60 -9.31
N THR A 47 13.97 1.16 -8.07
CA THR A 47 13.61 1.93 -6.88
C THR A 47 14.45 3.21 -6.78
N ALA A 48 15.76 3.12 -7.03
CA ALA A 48 16.64 4.28 -7.04
C ALA A 48 16.28 5.28 -8.17
N ALA A 49 15.98 4.78 -9.37
CA ALA A 49 15.55 5.61 -10.49
C ALA A 49 14.22 6.31 -10.18
N SER A 50 13.26 5.60 -9.58
CA SER A 50 11.97 6.17 -9.21
C SER A 50 12.08 7.22 -8.09
N ASN A 51 12.91 6.99 -7.07
CA ASN A 51 13.10 7.92 -5.96
C ASN A 51 13.83 9.21 -6.37
N ALA A 52 14.80 9.10 -7.28
CA ALA A 52 15.60 10.25 -7.72
C ALA A 52 14.93 11.06 -8.86
N GLY A 53 13.71 10.70 -9.29
CA GLY A 53 13.09 11.23 -10.50
C GLY A 53 13.94 10.96 -11.76
N GLY A 54 14.83 9.98 -11.69
CA GLY A 54 15.86 9.69 -12.68
C GLY A 54 15.36 8.78 -13.80
N ARG A 55 16.06 8.80 -14.93
CA ARG A 55 15.77 7.90 -16.06
C ARG A 55 16.18 6.47 -15.72
N ILE A 56 15.28 5.50 -15.96
CA ILE A 56 15.62 4.08 -15.87
C ILE A 56 16.69 3.74 -16.92
N PRO A 57 17.79 3.05 -16.52
CA PRO A 57 18.81 2.58 -17.45
C PRO A 57 18.25 1.67 -18.55
N LEU A 58 18.80 1.78 -19.77
CA LEU A 58 18.31 1.02 -20.93
C LEU A 58 18.33 -0.50 -20.71
N ILE A 59 19.37 -1.01 -20.05
CA ILE A 59 19.51 -2.44 -19.72
C ILE A 59 18.37 -2.94 -18.81
N THR A 60 17.93 -2.10 -17.87
CA THR A 60 16.83 -2.43 -16.95
C THR A 60 15.48 -2.36 -17.68
N LYS A 61 15.33 -1.44 -18.65
CA LYS A 61 14.13 -1.42 -19.52
C LYS A 61 14.03 -2.66 -20.40
N ALA A 62 15.14 -3.08 -21.01
CA ALA A 62 15.18 -4.29 -21.83
C ALA A 62 14.85 -5.53 -20.99
N TRP A 63 15.40 -5.61 -19.79
CA TRP A 63 15.07 -6.66 -18.82
C TRP A 63 13.59 -6.66 -18.44
N LEU A 64 12.98 -5.49 -18.19
CA LEU A 64 11.55 -5.39 -17.91
C LEU A 64 10.67 -5.90 -19.07
N ALA A 65 11.09 -5.65 -20.33
CA ALA A 65 10.35 -6.07 -21.51
C ALA A 65 10.42 -7.60 -21.75
N ASP A 66 11.47 -8.25 -21.28
CA ASP A 66 11.67 -9.71 -21.41
C ASP A 66 10.97 -10.51 -20.29
N LEU A 67 10.48 -9.83 -19.24
CA LEU A 67 9.83 -10.51 -18.13
C LEU A 67 8.49 -11.14 -18.51
N PRO A 68 8.16 -12.31 -17.94
CA PRO A 68 6.82 -12.86 -18.03
C PRO A 68 5.76 -11.90 -17.48
N ALA A 69 4.61 -11.80 -18.15
CA ALA A 69 3.52 -10.89 -17.79
C ALA A 69 3.11 -10.97 -16.29
N LYS A 70 3.14 -12.18 -15.71
CA LYS A 70 2.86 -12.40 -14.28
C LYS A 70 3.84 -11.70 -13.35
N MET A 71 5.12 -11.62 -13.73
CA MET A 71 6.14 -10.93 -12.95
C MET A 71 6.09 -9.42 -13.18
N HIS A 72 5.88 -9.00 -14.44
CA HIS A 72 5.67 -7.61 -14.80
C HIS A 72 4.52 -6.99 -13.98
N ASN A 73 3.38 -7.67 -13.89
CA ASN A 73 2.22 -7.22 -13.12
C ASN A 73 2.53 -7.08 -11.61
N LYS A 74 3.37 -7.95 -11.04
CA LYS A 74 3.78 -7.84 -9.63
C LYS A 74 4.64 -6.60 -9.38
N PHE A 75 5.55 -6.29 -10.30
CA PHE A 75 6.40 -5.10 -10.21
C PHE A 75 5.59 -3.81 -10.43
N ALA A 76 4.65 -3.82 -11.38
CA ALA A 76 3.71 -2.72 -11.60
C ALA A 76 2.83 -2.47 -10.38
N ALA A 77 2.25 -3.52 -9.78
CA ALA A 77 1.46 -3.43 -8.55
C ALA A 77 2.25 -2.89 -7.33
N CYS A 78 3.58 -2.92 -7.39
CA CYS A 78 4.41 -2.33 -6.35
C CYS A 78 4.83 -0.87 -6.65
N GLY A 79 4.36 -0.29 -7.76
CA GLY A 79 4.66 1.10 -8.14
C GLY A 79 6.11 1.33 -8.56
N ILE A 80 6.83 0.27 -8.98
CA ILE A 80 8.26 0.35 -9.32
C ILE A 80 8.49 0.63 -10.83
N ILE A 81 7.50 0.36 -11.69
CA ILE A 81 7.58 0.56 -13.13
C ILE A 81 6.90 1.89 -13.50
N PRO A 82 7.64 2.90 -13.98
CA PRO A 82 7.06 4.16 -14.46
C PRO A 82 6.43 3.94 -15.83
N GLY A 83 5.17 4.33 -15.99
CA GLY A 83 4.49 4.36 -17.30
C GLY A 83 3.60 3.16 -17.62
N VAL A 84 3.56 2.14 -16.76
CA VAL A 84 2.38 1.27 -16.65
C VAL A 84 1.74 1.66 -15.35
N ALA A 85 0.80 2.61 -15.41
CA ALA A 85 -0.13 2.80 -14.32
C ALA A 85 -0.70 1.40 -14.04
N PRO A 86 -0.45 0.81 -12.86
CA PRO A 86 -1.21 -0.35 -12.51
C PRO A 86 -2.67 0.13 -12.55
N GLU A 87 -3.55 -0.59 -13.26
CA GLU A 87 -5.00 -0.38 -13.15
C GLU A 87 -5.52 -0.74 -11.73
N VAL A 88 -4.63 -0.75 -10.72
CA VAL A 88 -4.88 -1.02 -9.31
C VAL A 88 -3.89 -0.16 -8.52
N ASP A 89 -4.42 0.75 -7.72
CA ASP A 89 -3.71 1.81 -6.97
C ASP A 89 -3.49 3.09 -7.79
N ALA A 90 -4.63 3.72 -8.07
CA ALA A 90 -4.77 5.14 -8.40
C ALA A 90 -3.73 6.02 -7.68
N ASP A 91 -3.39 7.13 -8.33
CA ASP A 91 -2.87 8.32 -7.65
C ASP A 91 -3.59 8.54 -6.30
N PRO A 92 -2.98 9.25 -5.33
CA PRO A 92 -3.77 9.87 -4.28
C PRO A 92 -4.67 10.93 -4.94
N GLU A 93 -5.76 10.50 -5.56
CA GLU A 93 -7.05 11.17 -5.43
C GLU A 93 -7.12 11.64 -3.97
N PRO A 94 -7.56 12.88 -3.70
CA PRO A 94 -7.66 13.39 -2.33
C PRO A 94 -8.57 12.44 -1.55
N SER A 95 -7.95 11.45 -0.89
CA SER A 95 -8.69 10.45 -0.17
C SER A 95 -9.35 11.21 0.94
N VAL A 96 -10.68 11.18 0.97
CA VAL A 96 -11.44 11.91 1.98
C VAL A 96 -10.88 11.50 3.34
N ARG A 97 -10.52 12.49 4.15
CA ARG A 97 -10.03 12.24 5.50
C ARG A 97 -11.18 11.74 6.33
N LEU A 98 -10.90 10.82 7.25
CA LEU A 98 -11.90 10.23 8.13
C LEU A 98 -12.72 11.32 8.84
N LYS A 99 -12.06 12.37 9.35
CA LYS A 99 -12.76 13.48 10.01
C LYS A 99 -13.75 14.19 9.08
N ASP A 100 -13.32 14.55 7.87
CA ASP A 100 -14.15 15.32 6.93
C ASP A 100 -15.38 14.53 6.50
N PHE A 101 -15.20 13.22 6.28
CA PHE A 101 -16.31 12.32 5.98
C PHE A 101 -17.30 12.20 7.15
N LEU A 102 -16.80 12.01 8.38
CA LEU A 102 -17.65 11.85 9.56
C LEU A 102 -18.41 13.16 9.87
N ASP A 103 -17.76 14.31 9.71
CA ASP A 103 -18.38 15.63 9.88
C ASP A 103 -19.52 15.83 8.88
N GLU A 104 -19.28 15.50 7.61
CA GLU A 104 -20.30 15.61 6.56
C GLU A 104 -21.44 14.62 6.78
N TYR A 105 -21.13 13.37 7.14
CA TYR A 105 -22.14 12.36 7.44
C TYR A 105 -23.06 12.80 8.57
N ILE A 106 -22.51 13.27 9.69
CA ILE A 106 -23.32 13.75 10.83
C ILE A 106 -24.15 14.97 10.42
N ARG A 107 -23.57 15.91 9.67
CA ARG A 107 -24.28 17.11 9.19
C ARG A 107 -25.48 16.76 8.32
N GLN A 108 -25.37 15.74 7.46
CA GLN A 108 -26.45 15.32 6.57
C GLN A 108 -27.57 14.55 7.29
N ARG A 109 -27.32 13.97 8.47
CA ARG A 109 -28.32 13.20 9.23
C ARG A 109 -29.22 14.10 10.08
N SER A 110 -30.05 14.91 9.43
CA SER A 110 -31.13 15.67 10.08
C SER A 110 -32.40 14.85 10.35
N ASP A 111 -32.43 13.61 9.84
CA ASP A 111 -33.56 12.66 9.88
C ASP A 111 -33.62 11.82 11.15
N VAL A 112 -32.62 11.92 12.04
CA VAL A 112 -32.49 11.04 13.21
C VAL A 112 -32.98 11.69 14.50
N LYS A 113 -33.46 10.86 15.43
CA LYS A 113 -33.85 11.31 16.78
C LYS A 113 -32.62 11.83 17.54
N GLU A 114 -32.85 12.75 18.47
CA GLU A 114 -31.80 13.39 19.27
C GLU A 114 -30.91 12.38 20.03
N SER A 115 -31.50 11.30 20.54
CA SER A 115 -30.75 10.20 21.16
C SER A 115 -29.82 9.50 20.18
N THR A 116 -30.22 9.35 18.92
CA THR A 116 -29.40 8.76 17.86
C THR A 116 -28.27 9.70 17.44
N ALA A 117 -28.53 11.00 17.34
CA ALA A 117 -27.50 12.01 17.08
C ALA A 117 -26.42 12.02 18.18
N THR A 118 -26.84 11.86 19.44
CA THR A 118 -25.91 11.76 20.57
C THR A 118 -24.99 10.54 20.45
N ILE A 119 -25.54 9.38 20.06
CA ILE A 119 -24.76 8.15 19.82
C ILE A 119 -23.76 8.35 18.68
N TYR A 120 -24.17 8.98 17.57
CA TYR A 120 -23.25 9.29 16.47
C TYR A 120 -22.07 10.14 16.93
N GLY A 121 -22.32 11.14 17.79
CA GLY A 121 -21.24 11.94 18.38
C GLY A 121 -20.29 11.11 19.27
N HIS A 122 -20.76 10.06 19.93
CA HIS A 122 -19.90 9.16 20.70
C HIS A 122 -19.02 8.31 19.79
N THR A 123 -19.62 7.69 18.77
CA THR A 123 -18.90 6.90 17.77
C THR A 123 -17.86 7.75 17.03
N TYR A 124 -18.20 8.99 16.67
CA TYR A 124 -17.29 9.97 16.09
C TYR A 124 -16.03 10.15 16.93
N ARG A 125 -16.19 10.47 18.23
CA ARG A 125 -15.06 10.72 19.13
C ARG A 125 -14.18 9.48 19.27
N CYS A 126 -14.78 8.30 19.37
CA CYS A 126 -14.05 7.03 19.46
C CYS A 126 -13.26 6.73 18.17
N LEU A 127 -13.86 6.96 17.00
CA LEU A 127 -13.17 6.77 15.71
C LEU A 127 -11.98 7.71 15.57
N ILE A 128 -12.16 9.00 15.90
CA ILE A 128 -11.09 9.99 15.83
C ILE A 128 -9.99 9.71 16.86
N ALA A 129 -10.33 9.30 18.08
CA ALA A 129 -9.36 8.97 19.12
C ALA A 129 -8.48 7.77 18.75
N PHE A 130 -9.03 6.77 18.05
CA PHE A 130 -8.29 5.57 17.66
C PHE A 130 -7.51 5.76 16.36
N PHE A 131 -8.15 6.25 15.31
CA PHE A 131 -7.56 6.35 13.97
C PHE A 131 -6.77 7.64 13.73
N GLY A 132 -7.10 8.70 14.46
CA GLY A 132 -6.61 10.05 14.20
C GLY A 132 -7.46 10.80 13.14
N PRO A 133 -7.50 12.14 13.19
CA PRO A 133 -8.37 12.94 12.34
C PRO A 133 -7.94 12.98 10.87
N ASP A 134 -6.64 12.88 10.61
CA ASP A 134 -6.06 12.98 9.27
C ASP A 134 -5.98 11.63 8.54
N LYS A 135 -6.48 10.54 9.16
CA LYS A 135 -6.44 9.20 8.57
C LYS A 135 -7.22 9.17 7.25
N PRO A 136 -6.59 8.79 6.13
CA PRO A 136 -7.29 8.49 4.88
C PRO A 136 -8.31 7.36 5.04
N LEU A 137 -9.54 7.54 4.57
CA LEU A 137 -10.55 6.46 4.58
C LEU A 137 -10.07 5.22 3.79
N ALA A 138 -9.37 5.44 2.68
CA ALA A 138 -8.83 4.37 1.84
C ALA A 138 -7.76 3.53 2.57
N ASP A 139 -7.13 4.06 3.61
CA ASP A 139 -6.11 3.37 4.41
C ASP A 139 -6.69 2.63 5.61
N ILE A 140 -8.01 2.65 5.83
CA ILE A 140 -8.67 1.89 6.90
C ILE A 140 -8.97 0.49 6.35
N THR A 141 -8.31 -0.52 6.91
CA THR A 141 -8.50 -1.91 6.53
C THR A 141 -9.48 -2.62 7.48
N ALA A 142 -10.00 -3.78 7.07
CA ALA A 142 -10.85 -4.60 7.94
C ALA A 142 -10.15 -4.99 9.26
N GLY A 143 -8.83 -5.25 9.21
CA GLY A 143 -8.05 -5.55 10.41
C GLY A 143 -7.94 -4.36 11.37
N ASP A 144 -7.89 -3.13 10.86
CA ASP A 144 -7.90 -1.95 11.73
C ASP A 144 -9.28 -1.74 12.38
N ALA A 145 -10.37 -2.11 11.71
CA ALA A 145 -11.71 -2.09 12.28
C ALA A 145 -11.87 -3.12 13.41
N ASP A 146 -11.28 -4.32 13.26
CA ASP A 146 -11.23 -5.31 14.35
C ASP A 146 -10.41 -4.81 15.54
N ALA A 147 -9.26 -4.16 15.28
CA ALA A 147 -8.45 -3.56 16.32
C ALA A 147 -9.20 -2.43 17.06
N TRP A 148 -9.94 -1.59 16.33
CA TRP A 148 -10.80 -0.57 16.92
C TRP A 148 -11.89 -1.17 17.80
N ARG A 149 -12.52 -2.27 17.36
CA ARG A 149 -13.54 -2.98 18.15
C ARG A 149 -12.98 -3.54 19.45
N LEU A 150 -11.77 -4.08 19.43
CA LEU A 150 -11.08 -4.54 20.64
C LEU A 150 -10.75 -3.37 21.57
N TRP A 151 -10.28 -2.25 21.01
CA TRP A 151 -9.99 -1.03 21.76
C TRP A 151 -11.23 -0.43 22.44
N LEU A 152 -12.40 -0.49 21.81
CA LEU A 152 -13.67 -0.03 22.40
C LEU A 152 -14.14 -0.85 23.61
N ALA A 153 -13.72 -2.11 23.70
CA ALA A 153 -14.10 -3.03 24.77
C ALA A 153 -13.09 -3.07 25.93
N ALA A 154 -11.97 -2.36 25.80
CA ALA A 154 -10.93 -2.22 26.81
C ALA A 154 -11.21 -1.03 27.73
#